data_AF-A0A1I2VGB9-F1
#
_entry.id   AF-A0A1I2VGB9-F1
#
_cell.length_a   1.000
_cell.length_b   1.000
_cell.length_c   1.000
_cell.angle_alpha   90.00
_cell.angle_beta   90.00
_cell.angle_gamma   90.00
#
_symmetry.space_group_name_H-M   'P 1'
#
loop_
_entity.id
_entity.type
_entity.pdbx_description
1 polymer ?
#
loop_
_entity_poly.entity_id
_entity_poly.type
_entity_poly.pdbx_seq_one_letter_code
_entity_poly.pdbx_strand_id
1 'polypeptide(L)'
;MPKIGRNDLCPCGSGKKYKKCCMDKDKQLMAKQIVRNPVNRFITYEEVNELSTDEIILMLRKFGIPFKQETFLKDIEKFYSAEDLTENWFHHYTVTARGRDEDFPWMAAWILWERLAPPKKLSMEQMGDLIDKGFEYVDENDSTSACDTWLTVWEGIKDRIEPEFQNLDYLDKHYKGSFFIKNFCQDLETELHNAGMDEPVYFEKRIKYCRDFCNYFPKENELIVHNMRRAIAESYAKLGQYEKAESEFEKLVQDFPNNPWGYIGWGDLFFFEQKKDYAKAQDLYEKGLAIAKDQMDSDAIKERLDELKEER
;
A
#
# COMPACT_ATOMS: atom_id res chain seq x y z
N MET A 1 40.25 13.81 17.71
CA MET A 1 40.14 15.29 17.70
C MET A 1 39.02 15.70 18.64
N PRO A 2 39.15 16.81 19.39
CA PRO A 2 38.07 17.30 20.24
C PRO A 2 36.83 17.62 19.39
N LYS A 3 35.64 17.17 19.83
CA LYS A 3 34.38 17.45 19.14
C LYS A 3 34.08 18.96 19.27
N ILE A 4 34.17 19.68 18.15
CA ILE A 4 33.82 21.11 18.09
C ILE A 4 32.31 21.26 18.22
N GLY A 5 31.86 22.03 19.20
CA GLY A 5 30.47 22.34 19.44
C GLY A 5 29.87 23.21 18.34
N ARG A 6 28.60 22.97 18.01
CA ARG A 6 27.87 23.68 16.93
C ARG A 6 27.92 25.22 17.05
N ASN A 7 27.99 25.74 18.27
CA ASN A 7 28.00 27.18 18.54
C ASN A 7 29.41 27.76 18.77
N ASP A 8 30.46 26.94 18.75
CA ASP A 8 31.84 27.36 18.99
C ASP A 8 32.38 28.17 17.81
N LEU A 9 33.45 28.92 18.04
CA LEU A 9 34.16 29.63 16.96
C LEU A 9 34.72 28.64 15.95
N CYS A 10 34.52 28.92 14.67
CA CYS A 10 34.92 28.03 13.59
C CYS A 10 36.46 27.95 13.51
N PRO A 11 37.05 26.74 13.47
CA PRO A 11 38.50 26.55 13.52
C PRO A 11 39.24 27.06 12.27
N CYS A 12 38.52 27.38 11.19
CA CYS A 12 39.10 27.96 9.98
C CYS A 12 39.55 29.42 10.13
N GLY A 13 39.40 30.03 11.32
CA GLY A 13 39.85 31.39 11.59
C GLY A 13 38.91 32.49 11.07
N SER A 14 37.71 32.15 10.60
CA SER A 14 36.76 33.11 10.00
C SER A 14 36.08 34.05 11.01
N GLY A 15 36.26 33.82 12.32
CA GLY A 15 35.56 34.55 13.39
C GLY A 15 34.06 34.26 13.52
N LYS A 16 33.48 33.39 12.68
CA LYS A 16 32.06 33.00 12.72
C LYS A 16 31.84 31.75 13.58
N LYS A 17 30.61 31.53 14.08
CA LYS A 17 30.21 30.26 14.73
C LYS A 17 30.29 29.09 13.74
N TYR A 18 30.73 27.92 14.18
CA TYR A 18 30.97 26.74 13.33
C TYR A 18 29.75 26.37 12.47
N LYS A 19 28.53 26.40 13.05
CA LYS A 19 27.26 26.16 12.32
C LYS A 19 26.94 27.12 11.18
N LYS A 20 27.53 28.32 11.17
CA LYS A 20 27.32 29.34 10.13
C LYS A 20 28.52 29.46 9.18
N CYS A 21 29.46 28.52 9.25
CA CYS A 21 30.69 28.56 8.48
C CYS A 21 31.03 27.19 7.88
N CYS A 22 31.93 26.41 8.49
CA CYS A 22 32.41 25.16 7.89
C CYS A 22 31.50 23.96 8.16
N MET A 23 30.56 24.01 9.11
CA MET A 23 29.76 22.84 9.48
C MET A 23 29.07 22.16 8.29
N ASP A 24 28.43 22.93 7.39
CA ASP A 24 27.73 22.32 6.26
C ASP A 24 28.70 21.82 5.19
N LYS A 25 29.85 22.47 5.02
CA LYS A 25 30.93 22.01 4.13
C LYS A 25 31.59 20.74 4.66
N ASP A 26 31.79 20.66 5.97
CA ASP A 26 32.37 19.50 6.64
C ASP A 26 31.39 18.33 6.64
N LYS A 27 30.07 18.58 6.82
CA LYS A 27 29.02 17.58 6.59
C LYS A 27 29.02 17.06 5.15
N GLN A 28 29.13 17.95 4.16
CA GLN A 28 29.22 17.55 2.76
C GLN A 28 30.51 16.79 2.44
N LEU A 29 31.64 17.16 3.04
CA LEU A 29 32.91 16.47 2.90
C LEU A 29 32.88 15.08 3.57
N MET A 30 32.26 14.96 4.75
CA MET A 30 32.04 13.67 5.42
C MET A 30 31.12 12.77 4.60
N ALA A 31 30.00 13.29 4.09
CA ALA A 31 29.11 12.56 3.18
C ALA A 31 29.87 12.10 1.92
N LYS A 32 30.69 12.97 1.32
CA LYS A 32 31.54 12.61 0.17
C LYS A 32 32.65 11.61 0.52
N GLN A 33 33.18 11.60 1.74
CA GLN A 33 34.18 10.63 2.18
C GLN A 33 33.58 9.24 2.44
N ILE A 34 32.34 9.17 2.97
CA ILE A 34 31.58 7.92 3.09
C ILE A 34 31.34 7.30 1.71
N VAL A 35 30.95 8.11 0.73
CA VAL A 35 30.73 7.68 -0.67
C VAL A 35 32.03 7.29 -1.39
N ARG A 36 33.19 7.85 -1.01
CA ARG A 36 34.49 7.65 -1.70
C ARG A 36 35.35 6.51 -1.14
N ASN A 37 34.94 5.82 -0.09
CA ASN A 37 35.72 4.73 0.49
C ASN A 37 35.18 3.35 0.03
N PRO A 38 35.71 2.75 -1.05
CA PRO A 38 35.16 1.53 -1.67
C PRO A 38 35.22 0.29 -0.77
N VAL A 39 35.97 0.34 0.34
CA VAL A 39 36.09 -0.76 1.33
C VAL A 39 34.87 -0.81 2.27
N ASN A 40 34.07 0.27 2.34
CA ASN A 40 32.94 0.43 3.27
C ASN A 40 31.58 0.57 2.57
N ARG A 41 31.50 0.29 1.26
CA ARG A 41 30.23 0.30 0.53
C ARG A 41 29.58 -1.08 0.67
N PHE A 42 28.46 -1.14 1.39
CA PHE A 42 27.59 -2.32 1.42
C PHE A 42 27.21 -2.72 -0.02
N ILE A 43 27.08 -4.01 -0.26
CA ILE A 43 26.55 -4.50 -1.53
C ILE A 43 25.11 -4.00 -1.69
N THR A 44 24.70 -3.73 -2.93
CA THR A 44 23.34 -3.24 -3.25
C THR A 44 22.51 -4.29 -3.95
N TYR A 45 21.18 -4.17 -3.88
CA TYR A 45 20.28 -5.06 -4.58
C TYR A 45 20.58 -5.08 -6.09
N GLU A 46 20.83 -3.92 -6.71
CA GLU A 46 21.13 -3.83 -8.16
C GLU A 46 22.43 -4.56 -8.52
N GLU A 47 23.48 -4.41 -7.72
CA GLU A 47 24.76 -5.11 -7.91
C GLU A 47 24.58 -6.65 -7.85
N VAL A 48 23.71 -7.16 -6.97
CA VAL A 48 23.40 -8.59 -6.93
C VAL A 48 22.48 -9.00 -8.08
N ASN A 49 21.54 -8.14 -8.47
CA ASN A 49 20.58 -8.42 -9.54
C ASN A 49 21.24 -8.44 -10.94
N GLU A 50 22.43 -7.83 -11.10
CA GLU A 50 23.24 -8.00 -12.32
C GLU A 50 23.78 -9.44 -12.50
N LEU A 51 23.89 -10.22 -11.41
CA LEU A 51 24.31 -11.62 -11.49
C LEU A 51 23.21 -12.50 -12.09
N SER A 52 23.62 -13.51 -12.85
CA SER A 52 22.70 -14.56 -13.30
C SER A 52 22.18 -15.40 -12.13
N THR A 53 21.04 -16.06 -12.32
CA THR A 53 20.45 -16.95 -11.31
C THR A 53 21.45 -18.01 -10.83
N ASP A 54 22.22 -18.60 -11.75
CA ASP A 54 23.22 -19.62 -11.42
C ASP A 54 24.40 -19.05 -10.62
N GLU A 55 24.83 -17.82 -10.91
CA GLU A 55 25.88 -17.13 -10.15
C GLU A 55 25.45 -16.83 -8.73
N ILE A 56 24.21 -16.34 -8.54
CA ILE A 56 23.64 -16.10 -7.20
C ILE A 56 23.60 -17.42 -6.40
N ILE A 57 23.08 -18.49 -7.00
CA ILE A 57 23.02 -19.82 -6.38
C ILE A 57 24.42 -20.34 -6.02
N LEU A 58 25.40 -20.14 -6.90
CA LEU A 58 26.79 -20.54 -6.66
C LEU A 58 27.42 -19.76 -5.51
N MET A 59 27.14 -18.46 -5.40
CA MET A 59 27.59 -17.63 -4.29
C MET A 59 26.95 -18.03 -2.95
N LEU A 60 25.63 -18.29 -2.92
CA LEU A 60 24.96 -18.84 -1.73
C LEU A 60 25.64 -20.12 -1.25
N ARG A 61 25.95 -21.05 -2.17
CA ARG A 61 26.65 -22.31 -1.84
C ARG A 61 28.06 -22.06 -1.29
N LYS A 62 28.81 -21.09 -1.84
CA LYS A 62 30.13 -20.70 -1.31
C LYS A 62 30.03 -20.13 0.11
N PHE A 63 28.95 -19.44 0.42
CA PHE A 63 28.67 -18.94 1.77
C PHE A 63 28.12 -19.99 2.73
N GLY A 64 28.06 -21.26 2.33
CA GLY A 64 27.59 -22.36 3.18
C GLY A 64 26.08 -22.56 3.17
N ILE A 65 25.34 -21.89 2.27
CA ILE A 65 23.88 -22.01 2.13
C ILE A 65 23.58 -22.96 0.97
N PRO A 66 23.17 -24.21 1.23
CA PRO A 66 22.78 -25.12 0.16
C PRO A 66 21.49 -24.64 -0.50
N PHE A 67 21.48 -24.58 -1.84
CA PHE A 67 20.32 -24.12 -2.59
C PHE A 67 19.82 -25.18 -3.58
N LYS A 68 18.52 -25.50 -3.46
CA LYS A 68 17.74 -26.30 -4.41
C LYS A 68 16.42 -25.58 -4.66
N GLN A 69 16.08 -25.35 -5.93
CA GLN A 69 14.86 -24.64 -6.32
C GLN A 69 13.60 -25.28 -5.74
N GLU A 70 13.47 -26.61 -5.74
CA GLU A 70 12.31 -27.30 -5.16
C GLU A 70 12.14 -27.04 -3.65
N THR A 71 13.24 -26.91 -2.92
CA THR A 71 13.20 -26.61 -1.48
C THR A 71 12.85 -25.14 -1.28
N PHE A 72 13.50 -24.24 -2.03
CA PHE A 72 13.20 -22.82 -2.01
C PHE A 72 11.72 -22.53 -2.29
N LEU A 73 11.17 -23.14 -3.34
CA LEU A 73 9.75 -22.99 -3.69
C LEU A 73 8.80 -23.52 -2.61
N LYS A 74 9.22 -24.48 -1.77
CA LYS A 74 8.42 -24.93 -0.61
C LYS A 74 8.57 -24.02 0.60
N ASP A 75 9.71 -23.33 0.73
CA ASP A 75 9.97 -22.43 1.84
C ASP A 75 9.23 -21.10 1.65
N ILE A 76 9.14 -20.58 0.41
CA ILE A 76 8.37 -19.36 0.11
C ILE A 76 6.85 -19.50 0.34
N GLU A 77 6.34 -20.74 0.40
CA GLU A 77 4.97 -21.02 0.85
C GLU A 77 4.77 -20.69 2.33
N LYS A 78 5.83 -20.79 3.15
CA LYS A 78 5.78 -20.63 4.60
C LYS A 78 6.22 -19.25 5.05
N PHE A 79 7.28 -18.72 4.44
CA PHE A 79 7.84 -17.41 4.77
C PHE A 79 7.17 -16.32 3.95
N TYR A 80 7.14 -15.11 4.52
CA TYR A 80 6.51 -13.93 3.91
C TYR A 80 7.56 -13.00 3.29
N SER A 81 8.75 -12.90 3.89
CA SER A 81 9.84 -12.04 3.44
C SER A 81 11.10 -12.84 3.11
N ALA A 82 11.96 -12.24 2.28
CA ALA A 82 13.31 -12.74 2.06
C ALA A 82 14.12 -12.68 3.37
N GLU A 83 13.89 -11.67 4.21
CA GLU A 83 14.49 -11.55 5.54
C GLU A 83 14.20 -12.80 6.39
N ASP A 84 12.94 -13.14 6.64
CA ASP A 84 12.53 -14.30 7.44
C ASP A 84 13.12 -15.61 6.89
N LEU A 85 13.12 -15.76 5.56
CA LEU A 85 13.68 -16.93 4.90
C LEU A 85 15.19 -17.06 5.16
N THR A 86 15.92 -15.95 5.13
CA THR A 86 17.36 -15.95 5.37
C THR A 86 17.72 -16.07 6.84
N GLU A 87 16.94 -15.51 7.76
CA GLU A 87 17.08 -15.80 9.19
C GLU A 87 16.97 -17.31 9.45
N ASN A 88 15.99 -17.96 8.81
CA ASN A 88 15.86 -19.41 8.87
C ASN A 88 17.12 -20.12 8.30
N TRP A 89 17.74 -19.64 7.23
CA TRP A 89 19.01 -20.18 6.75
C TRP A 89 20.14 -19.99 7.77
N PHE A 90 20.23 -18.83 8.41
CA PHE A 90 21.26 -18.52 9.42
C PHE A 90 21.13 -19.39 10.67
N HIS A 91 19.91 -19.80 11.01
CA HIS A 91 19.65 -20.74 12.10
C HIS A 91 20.05 -22.19 11.77
N HIS A 92 19.95 -22.61 10.50
CA HIS A 92 20.16 -24.00 10.10
C HIS A 92 21.55 -24.28 9.51
N TYR A 93 22.22 -23.27 8.98
CA TYR A 93 23.48 -23.41 8.26
C TYR A 93 24.60 -22.57 8.88
N THR A 94 25.83 -23.05 8.75
CA THR A 94 27.02 -22.26 9.09
C THR A 94 27.32 -21.29 7.96
N VAL A 95 26.75 -20.10 8.03
CA VAL A 95 26.92 -19.07 7.00
C VAL A 95 28.24 -18.31 7.19
N THR A 96 29.02 -18.20 6.11
CA THR A 96 30.37 -17.62 6.13
C THR A 96 30.45 -16.22 5.51
N ALA A 97 29.35 -15.71 4.96
CA ALA A 97 29.22 -14.32 4.51
C ALA A 97 29.48 -13.35 5.68
N ARG A 98 30.35 -12.35 5.49
CA ARG A 98 30.74 -11.38 6.53
C ARG A 98 31.11 -10.04 5.93
N GLY A 99 30.97 -8.96 6.71
CA GLY A 99 31.40 -7.63 6.31
C GLY A 99 30.59 -7.13 5.12
N ARG A 100 31.24 -6.84 3.98
CA ARG A 100 30.55 -6.34 2.79
C ARG A 100 29.53 -7.32 2.21
N ASP A 101 29.75 -8.62 2.39
CA ASP A 101 28.91 -9.68 1.82
C ASP A 101 27.79 -10.12 2.78
N GLU A 102 27.69 -9.53 3.97
CA GLU A 102 26.74 -9.95 5.02
C GLU A 102 25.29 -9.88 4.56
N ASP A 103 24.96 -8.89 3.73
CA ASP A 103 23.61 -8.70 3.16
C ASP A 103 23.37 -9.53 1.89
N PHE A 104 24.42 -10.15 1.32
CA PHE A 104 24.30 -10.92 0.07
C PHE A 104 23.24 -12.03 0.17
N PRO A 105 23.18 -12.86 1.23
CA PRO A 105 22.17 -13.91 1.31
C PRO A 105 20.74 -13.38 1.26
N TRP A 106 20.45 -12.28 1.95
CA TRP A 106 19.14 -11.65 1.97
C TRP A 106 18.75 -11.13 0.58
N MET A 107 19.63 -10.35 -0.06
CA MET A 107 19.41 -9.85 -1.42
C MET A 107 19.26 -10.99 -2.44
N ALA A 108 20.08 -12.03 -2.31
CA ALA A 108 20.00 -13.23 -3.13
C ALA A 108 18.66 -13.95 -2.96
N ALA A 109 18.16 -14.09 -1.71
CA ALA A 109 16.87 -14.69 -1.45
C ALA A 109 15.74 -13.90 -2.10
N TRP A 110 15.77 -12.57 -1.95
CA TRP A 110 14.81 -11.66 -2.59
C TRP A 110 14.84 -11.84 -4.11
N ILE A 111 15.98 -11.61 -4.77
CA ILE A 111 16.12 -11.69 -6.23
C ILE A 111 15.71 -13.07 -6.78
N LEU A 112 16.11 -14.16 -6.10
CA LEU A 112 15.71 -15.50 -6.51
C LEU A 112 14.21 -15.73 -6.35
N TRP A 113 13.57 -15.10 -5.37
CA TRP A 113 12.11 -15.12 -5.21
C TRP A 113 11.45 -14.51 -6.44
N GLU A 114 11.89 -13.34 -6.89
CA GLU A 114 11.29 -12.67 -8.04
C GLU A 114 11.46 -13.45 -9.34
N ARG A 115 12.61 -14.12 -9.49
CA ARG A 115 12.95 -14.85 -10.71
C ARG A 115 12.34 -16.25 -10.79
N LEU A 116 12.16 -16.91 -9.66
CA LEU A 116 11.83 -18.34 -9.61
C LEU A 116 10.42 -18.63 -9.10
N ALA A 117 9.84 -17.73 -8.30
CA ALA A 117 8.53 -17.96 -7.74
C ALA A 117 7.42 -17.84 -8.79
N PRO A 118 6.27 -18.52 -8.61
CA PRO A 118 5.09 -18.28 -9.42
C PRO A 118 4.67 -16.80 -9.37
N PRO A 119 4.07 -16.22 -10.44
CA PRO A 119 3.83 -14.77 -10.53
C PRO A 119 3.03 -14.14 -9.38
N LYS A 120 2.14 -14.89 -8.73
CA LYS A 120 1.33 -14.40 -7.60
C LYS A 120 2.01 -14.59 -6.24
N LYS A 121 3.12 -15.33 -6.18
CA LYS A 121 3.81 -15.70 -4.96
C LYS A 121 4.85 -14.64 -4.62
N LEU A 122 4.40 -13.42 -4.33
CA LEU A 122 5.28 -12.30 -4.04
C LEU A 122 5.88 -12.40 -2.63
N SER A 123 7.12 -11.96 -2.49
CA SER A 123 7.73 -11.65 -1.19
C SER A 123 7.21 -10.32 -0.65
N MET A 124 7.35 -10.12 0.66
CA MET A 124 7.00 -8.86 1.33
C MET A 124 7.78 -7.68 0.77
N GLU A 125 9.06 -7.87 0.45
CA GLU A 125 9.91 -6.84 -0.15
C GLU A 125 9.40 -6.44 -1.54
N GLN A 126 9.06 -7.41 -2.39
CA GLN A 126 8.43 -7.13 -3.69
C GLN A 126 7.10 -6.39 -3.56
N MET A 127 6.26 -6.77 -2.60
CA MET A 127 5.00 -6.07 -2.36
C MET A 127 5.25 -4.64 -1.89
N GLY A 128 6.22 -4.43 -1.00
CA GLY A 128 6.63 -3.10 -0.53
C GLY A 128 7.09 -2.20 -1.69
N ASP A 129 8.00 -2.69 -2.53
CA ASP A 129 8.50 -1.95 -3.70
C ASP A 129 7.38 -1.60 -4.69
N LEU A 130 6.43 -2.52 -4.93
CA LEU A 130 5.28 -2.26 -5.78
C LEU A 130 4.31 -1.26 -5.16
N ILE A 131 4.16 -1.26 -3.83
CA ILE A 131 3.34 -0.27 -3.12
C ILE A 131 3.96 1.11 -3.26
N ASP A 132 5.26 1.25 -2.96
CA ASP A 132 5.99 2.50 -3.07
C ASP A 132 5.96 3.04 -4.51
N LYS A 133 6.17 2.16 -5.49
CA LYS A 133 6.05 2.53 -6.91
C LYS A 133 4.66 3.01 -7.29
N GLY A 134 3.60 2.43 -6.73
CA GLY A 134 2.25 2.94 -6.96
C GLY A 134 2.05 4.32 -6.35
N PHE A 135 2.64 4.63 -5.19
CA PHE A 135 2.64 5.98 -4.65
C PHE A 135 3.44 6.97 -5.51
N GLU A 136 4.56 6.55 -6.11
CA GLU A 136 5.28 7.37 -7.11
C GLU A 136 4.36 7.73 -8.29
N TYR A 137 3.58 6.78 -8.81
CA TYR A 137 2.59 7.06 -9.86
C TYR A 137 1.47 8.00 -9.40
N VAL A 138 0.98 7.86 -8.16
CA VAL A 138 0.00 8.80 -7.59
C VAL A 138 0.57 10.21 -7.51
N ASP A 139 1.82 10.37 -7.06
CA ASP A 139 2.50 11.67 -7.02
C ASP A 139 2.67 12.30 -8.42
N GLU A 140 2.77 11.47 -9.46
CA GLU A 140 2.81 11.87 -10.86
C GLU A 140 1.41 12.10 -11.48
N ASN A 141 0.32 11.88 -10.73
CA ASN A 141 -1.08 11.86 -11.19
C ASN A 141 -1.36 10.80 -12.28
N ASP A 142 -0.65 9.67 -12.25
CA ASP A 142 -0.94 8.50 -13.08
C ASP A 142 -1.69 7.43 -12.27
N SER A 143 -2.97 7.69 -12.02
CA SER A 143 -3.85 6.78 -11.28
C SER A 143 -3.96 5.39 -11.93
N THR A 144 -3.86 5.31 -13.26
CA THR A 144 -4.00 4.05 -13.98
C THR A 144 -2.81 3.12 -13.73
N SER A 145 -1.58 3.64 -13.84
CA SER A 145 -0.37 2.87 -13.54
C SER A 145 -0.26 2.52 -12.06
N ALA A 146 -0.68 3.42 -11.16
CA ALA A 146 -0.79 3.12 -9.73
C ALA A 146 -1.72 1.92 -9.49
N CYS A 147 -2.94 1.97 -10.02
CA CYS A 147 -3.93 0.90 -9.87
C CYS A 147 -3.45 -0.44 -10.43
N ASP A 148 -2.90 -0.46 -11.64
CA ASP A 148 -2.43 -1.71 -12.26
C ASP A 148 -1.26 -2.32 -11.48
N THR A 149 -0.39 -1.49 -10.92
CA THR A 149 0.71 -1.92 -10.03
C THR A 149 0.15 -2.51 -8.74
N TRP A 150 -0.73 -1.78 -8.04
CA TRP A 150 -1.31 -2.23 -6.77
C TRP A 150 -2.26 -3.42 -6.91
N LEU A 151 -2.94 -3.60 -8.05
CA LEU A 151 -3.72 -4.82 -8.31
C LEU A 151 -2.84 -6.07 -8.38
N THR A 152 -1.55 -5.93 -8.75
CA THR A 152 -0.58 -7.03 -8.68
C THR A 152 -0.30 -7.40 -7.22
N VAL A 153 -0.15 -6.39 -6.35
CA VAL A 153 -0.01 -6.59 -4.90
C VAL A 153 -1.26 -7.26 -4.31
N TRP A 154 -2.46 -6.85 -4.73
CA TRP A 154 -3.71 -7.49 -4.31
C TRP A 154 -3.77 -8.98 -4.67
N GLU A 155 -3.34 -9.37 -5.88
CA GLU A 155 -3.25 -10.79 -6.24
C GLU A 155 -2.25 -11.55 -5.36
N GLY A 156 -1.16 -10.91 -4.94
CA GLY A 156 -0.20 -11.47 -3.98
C GLY A 156 -0.76 -11.59 -2.56
N ILE A 157 -1.53 -10.61 -2.09
CA ILE A 157 -2.24 -10.68 -0.80
C ILE A 157 -3.24 -11.83 -0.83
N LYS A 158 -4.03 -11.99 -1.90
CA LYS A 158 -5.00 -13.08 -2.05
C LYS A 158 -4.38 -14.47 -1.94
N ASP A 159 -3.14 -14.63 -2.38
CA ASP A 159 -2.40 -15.88 -2.26
C ASP A 159 -2.04 -16.23 -0.80
N ARG A 160 -2.03 -15.25 0.10
CA ARG A 160 -1.77 -15.40 1.55
C ARG A 160 -3.03 -15.45 2.41
N ILE A 161 -4.22 -15.36 1.80
CA ILE A 161 -5.47 -15.37 2.57
C ILE A 161 -5.74 -16.77 3.12
N GLU A 162 -5.84 -16.84 4.43
CA GLU A 162 -6.27 -18.01 5.19
C GLU A 162 -7.77 -17.85 5.53
N PRO A 163 -8.68 -18.68 4.95
CA PRO A 163 -10.14 -18.48 5.06
C PRO A 163 -10.72 -18.49 6.48
N GLU A 164 -10.01 -19.08 7.45
CA GLU A 164 -10.38 -19.04 8.86
C GLU A 164 -10.33 -17.64 9.47
N PHE A 165 -9.50 -16.75 8.92
CA PHE A 165 -9.34 -15.38 9.39
C PHE A 165 -10.17 -14.42 8.52
N GLN A 166 -11.24 -13.89 9.11
CA GLN A 166 -12.25 -13.11 8.40
C GLN A 166 -12.04 -11.58 8.52
N ASN A 167 -10.83 -11.16 8.90
CA ASN A 167 -10.37 -9.77 8.97
C ASN A 167 -8.86 -9.70 8.69
N LEU A 168 -8.31 -8.50 8.53
CA LEU A 168 -6.91 -8.28 8.14
C LEU A 168 -5.92 -8.26 9.31
N ASP A 169 -6.35 -8.41 10.57
CA ASP A 169 -5.47 -8.25 11.74
C ASP A 169 -4.27 -9.22 11.73
N TYR A 170 -4.49 -10.44 11.25
CA TYR A 170 -3.43 -11.45 11.16
C TYR A 170 -2.42 -11.11 10.06
N LEU A 171 -2.89 -10.66 8.90
CA LEU A 171 -2.03 -10.22 7.80
C LEU A 171 -1.25 -8.98 8.22
N ASP A 172 -1.87 -7.97 8.80
CA ASP A 172 -1.16 -6.78 9.31
C ASP A 172 -0.05 -7.15 10.31
N LYS A 173 -0.25 -8.21 11.11
CA LYS A 173 0.78 -8.71 12.02
C LYS A 173 1.96 -9.34 11.26
N HIS A 174 1.70 -10.08 10.18
CA HIS A 174 2.75 -10.66 9.34
C HIS A 174 3.55 -9.61 8.58
N TYR A 175 2.90 -8.55 8.09
CA TYR A 175 3.54 -7.50 7.29
C TYR A 175 4.07 -6.32 8.11
N LYS A 176 3.99 -6.43 9.44
CA LYS A 176 4.40 -5.40 10.38
C LYS A 176 5.86 -5.01 10.17
N GLY A 177 6.09 -3.71 9.94
CA GLY A 177 7.42 -3.15 9.73
C GLY A 177 7.73 -2.86 8.27
N SER A 178 6.96 -3.42 7.34
CA SER A 178 7.01 -3.08 5.91
C SER A 178 5.86 -2.12 5.56
N PHE A 179 4.62 -2.60 5.57
CA PHE A 179 3.42 -1.78 5.29
C PHE A 179 2.19 -2.30 6.06
N PHE A 180 1.13 -1.49 6.09
CA PHE A 180 -0.15 -1.86 6.69
C PHE A 180 -1.13 -2.26 5.59
N ILE A 181 -1.55 -3.53 5.57
CA ILE A 181 -2.46 -4.05 4.55
C ILE A 181 -3.82 -3.37 4.64
N LYS A 182 -4.28 -3.05 5.85
CA LYS A 182 -5.53 -2.28 6.02
C LYS A 182 -5.49 -0.92 5.35
N ASN A 183 -4.36 -0.21 5.41
CA ASN A 183 -4.23 1.10 4.76
C ASN A 183 -4.17 0.91 3.24
N PHE A 184 -3.28 0.03 2.78
CA PHE A 184 -3.14 -0.30 1.37
C PHE A 184 -4.47 -0.66 0.70
N CYS A 185 -5.30 -1.48 1.34
CA CYS A 185 -6.60 -1.86 0.77
C CYS A 185 -7.54 -0.66 0.57
N GLN A 186 -7.55 0.30 1.50
CA GLN A 186 -8.36 1.51 1.38
C GLN A 186 -7.78 2.49 0.35
N ASP A 187 -6.46 2.58 0.27
CA ASP A 187 -5.76 3.39 -0.72
C ASP A 187 -6.03 2.86 -2.14
N LEU A 188 -5.96 1.54 -2.35
CA LEU A 188 -6.29 0.91 -3.62
C LEU A 188 -7.76 1.12 -4.01
N GLU A 189 -8.70 1.02 -3.07
CA GLU A 189 -10.11 1.34 -3.35
C GLU A 189 -10.26 2.75 -3.89
N THR A 190 -9.64 3.71 -3.19
CA THR A 190 -9.71 5.14 -3.49
C THR A 190 -9.08 5.42 -4.85
N GLU A 191 -7.92 4.84 -5.11
CA GLU A 191 -7.20 5.08 -6.36
C GLU A 191 -7.91 4.45 -7.56
N LEU A 192 -8.60 3.31 -7.37
CA LEU A 192 -9.46 2.74 -8.41
C LEU A 192 -10.64 3.65 -8.75
N HIS A 193 -11.12 4.46 -7.80
CA HIS A 193 -12.10 5.50 -8.09
C HIS A 193 -11.48 6.60 -8.95
N ASN A 194 -10.31 7.11 -8.54
CA ASN A 194 -9.59 8.17 -9.25
C ASN A 194 -9.30 7.76 -10.71
N ALA A 195 -8.73 6.58 -10.92
CA ALA A 195 -8.50 6.03 -12.26
C ALA A 195 -9.81 5.86 -13.05
N GLY A 196 -10.91 5.51 -12.37
CA GLY A 196 -12.24 5.36 -12.98
C GLY A 196 -12.80 6.66 -13.55
N MET A 197 -12.46 7.81 -12.96
CA MET A 197 -12.94 9.12 -13.41
C MET A 197 -12.46 9.45 -14.82
N ASP A 198 -11.28 8.99 -15.20
CA ASP A 198 -10.73 9.14 -16.55
C ASP A 198 -11.04 7.93 -17.43
N GLU A 199 -10.89 6.73 -16.88
CA GLU A 199 -11.00 5.46 -17.60
C GLU A 199 -12.06 4.54 -16.95
N PRO A 200 -13.31 4.53 -17.45
CA PRO A 200 -14.44 3.86 -16.79
C PRO A 200 -14.23 2.36 -16.50
N VAL A 201 -13.35 1.67 -17.22
CA VAL A 201 -12.98 0.27 -16.93
C VAL A 201 -12.46 0.07 -15.50
N TYR A 202 -11.87 1.10 -14.88
CA TYR A 202 -11.41 1.02 -13.50
C TYR A 202 -12.54 1.00 -12.48
N PHE A 203 -13.74 1.49 -12.80
CA PHE A 203 -14.92 1.26 -11.97
C PHE A 203 -15.33 -0.23 -11.96
N GLU A 204 -15.17 -0.95 -13.07
CA GLU A 204 -15.39 -2.40 -13.09
C GLU A 204 -14.35 -3.14 -12.23
N LYS A 205 -13.08 -2.69 -12.29
CA LYS A 205 -12.01 -3.18 -11.41
C LYS A 205 -12.32 -2.89 -9.93
N ARG A 206 -12.76 -1.67 -9.59
CA ARG A 206 -13.19 -1.26 -8.23
C ARG A 206 -14.31 -2.16 -7.70
N ILE A 207 -15.33 -2.42 -8.51
CA ILE A 207 -16.44 -3.30 -8.13
C ILE A 207 -15.94 -4.72 -7.82
N LYS A 208 -15.11 -5.28 -8.70
CA LYS A 208 -14.55 -6.62 -8.50
C LYS A 208 -13.68 -6.66 -7.24
N TYR A 209 -12.78 -5.70 -7.09
CA TYR A 209 -11.89 -5.59 -5.94
C TYR A 209 -12.66 -5.51 -4.62
N CYS A 210 -13.62 -4.58 -4.51
CA CYS A 210 -14.41 -4.40 -3.29
C CYS A 210 -15.26 -5.63 -2.95
N ARG A 211 -15.81 -6.33 -3.96
CA ARG A 211 -16.53 -7.59 -3.75
C ARG A 211 -15.61 -8.70 -3.26
N ASP A 212 -14.44 -8.87 -3.89
CA ASP A 212 -13.43 -9.82 -3.44
C ASP A 212 -13.06 -9.52 -1.97
N PHE A 213 -12.77 -8.25 -1.64
CA PHE A 213 -12.46 -7.80 -0.29
C PHE A 213 -13.55 -8.19 0.71
N CYS A 214 -14.81 -7.82 0.46
CA CYS A 214 -15.91 -8.13 1.38
C CYS A 214 -16.18 -9.63 1.51
N ASN A 215 -15.90 -10.42 0.48
CA ASN A 215 -16.03 -11.87 0.52
C ASN A 215 -14.95 -12.52 1.38
N TYR A 216 -13.69 -12.06 1.29
CA TYR A 216 -12.59 -12.59 2.09
C TYR A 216 -12.63 -12.09 3.54
N PHE A 217 -13.05 -10.84 3.75
CA PHE A 217 -12.99 -10.19 5.06
C PHE A 217 -14.36 -9.68 5.54
N PRO A 218 -15.38 -10.55 5.67
CA PRO A 218 -16.73 -10.14 6.03
C PRO A 218 -16.86 -9.63 7.47
N LYS A 219 -15.83 -9.82 8.31
CA LYS A 219 -15.77 -9.37 9.71
C LYS A 219 -14.69 -8.32 9.96
N GLU A 220 -14.19 -7.67 8.89
CA GLU A 220 -13.35 -6.49 9.06
C GLU A 220 -14.15 -5.36 9.75
N ASN A 221 -13.43 -4.34 10.22
CA ASN A 221 -14.01 -3.12 10.76
C ASN A 221 -15.23 -2.65 9.94
N GLU A 222 -16.34 -2.38 10.64
CA GLU A 222 -17.62 -2.02 10.05
C GLU A 222 -17.51 -0.86 9.06
N LEU A 223 -16.70 0.17 9.38
CA LEU A 223 -16.51 1.32 8.51
C LEU A 223 -15.82 0.94 7.21
N ILE A 224 -14.79 0.07 7.27
CA ILE A 224 -14.08 -0.39 6.07
C ILE A 224 -15.02 -1.23 5.19
N VAL A 225 -15.75 -2.18 5.78
CA VAL A 225 -16.72 -3.01 5.04
C VAL A 225 -17.81 -2.14 4.42
N HIS A 226 -18.33 -1.17 5.18
CA HIS A 226 -19.33 -0.22 4.70
C HIS A 226 -18.80 0.58 3.50
N ASN A 227 -17.59 1.13 3.60
CA ASN A 227 -16.98 1.95 2.54
C ASN A 227 -16.77 1.13 1.26
N MET A 228 -16.21 -0.09 1.37
CA MET A 228 -16.05 -1.00 0.24
C MET A 228 -17.39 -1.32 -0.45
N ARG A 229 -18.47 -1.48 0.33
CA ARG A 229 -19.81 -1.73 -0.23
C ARG A 229 -20.41 -0.48 -0.87
N ARG A 230 -20.20 0.69 -0.28
CA ARG A 230 -20.61 1.98 -0.85
C ARG A 230 -19.91 2.23 -2.19
N ALA A 231 -18.61 1.94 -2.25
CA ALA A 231 -17.78 2.03 -3.45
C ALA A 231 -18.32 1.22 -4.62
N ILE A 232 -18.87 0.03 -4.37
CA ILE A 232 -19.53 -0.79 -5.39
C ILE A 232 -20.75 -0.04 -5.97
N ALA A 233 -21.60 0.51 -5.13
CA ALA A 233 -22.80 1.23 -5.54
C ALA A 233 -22.47 2.49 -6.34
N GLU A 234 -21.52 3.30 -5.85
CA GLU A 234 -21.00 4.49 -6.54
C GLU A 234 -20.40 4.13 -7.90
N SER A 235 -19.61 3.05 -7.97
CA SER A 235 -18.99 2.63 -9.23
C SER A 235 -20.03 2.19 -10.27
N TYR A 236 -21.11 1.53 -9.85
CA TYR A 236 -22.23 1.24 -10.75
C TYR A 236 -22.90 2.51 -11.28
N ALA A 237 -23.06 3.52 -10.42
CA ALA A 237 -23.62 4.80 -10.82
C ALA A 237 -22.77 5.49 -11.89
N LYS A 238 -21.44 5.55 -11.67
CA LYS A 238 -20.48 6.11 -12.64
C LYS A 238 -20.48 5.37 -13.98
N LEU A 239 -20.79 4.07 -13.97
CA LEU A 239 -20.98 3.26 -15.19
C LEU A 239 -22.38 3.40 -15.82
N GLY A 240 -23.24 4.28 -15.29
CA GLY A 240 -24.61 4.47 -15.77
C GLY A 240 -25.57 3.31 -15.44
N GLN A 241 -25.17 2.38 -14.57
CA GLN A 241 -25.95 1.21 -14.16
C GLN A 241 -26.80 1.53 -12.92
N TYR A 242 -27.67 2.54 -13.04
CA TYR A 242 -28.43 3.12 -11.93
C TYR A 242 -29.27 2.12 -11.14
N GLU A 243 -29.95 1.19 -11.82
CA GLU A 243 -30.78 0.19 -11.14
C GLU A 243 -29.94 -0.72 -10.22
N LYS A 244 -28.69 -1.02 -10.62
CA LYS A 244 -27.76 -1.78 -9.77
C LYS A 244 -27.25 -0.91 -8.63
N ALA A 245 -26.87 0.34 -8.89
CA ALA A 245 -26.42 1.27 -7.87
C ALA A 245 -27.48 1.43 -6.76
N GLU A 246 -28.74 1.70 -7.13
CA GLU A 246 -29.85 1.81 -6.19
C GLU A 246 -30.04 0.52 -5.38
N SER A 247 -29.98 -0.66 -6.01
CA SER A 247 -30.11 -1.93 -5.31
C SER A 247 -28.98 -2.19 -4.30
N GLU A 248 -27.74 -1.80 -4.63
CA GLU A 248 -26.61 -1.95 -3.70
C GLU A 248 -26.71 -0.96 -2.53
N PHE A 249 -27.14 0.29 -2.77
CA PHE A 249 -27.40 1.26 -1.71
C PHE A 249 -28.56 0.84 -0.80
N GLU A 250 -29.64 0.30 -1.36
CA GLU A 250 -30.78 -0.20 -0.58
C GLU A 250 -30.33 -1.29 0.41
N LYS A 251 -29.54 -2.26 -0.05
CA LYS A 251 -28.95 -3.28 0.83
C LYS A 251 -27.98 -2.68 1.85
N LEU A 252 -27.18 -1.70 1.43
CA LEU A 252 -26.20 -1.05 2.31
C LEU A 252 -26.88 -0.39 3.51
N VAL A 253 -27.94 0.39 3.30
CA VAL A 253 -28.66 1.05 4.40
C VAL A 253 -29.52 0.08 5.21
N GLN A 254 -29.92 -1.07 4.65
CA GLN A 254 -30.57 -2.13 5.42
C GLN A 254 -29.60 -2.80 6.39
N ASP A 255 -28.36 -3.06 5.95
CA ASP A 255 -27.35 -3.73 6.76
C ASP A 255 -26.66 -2.77 7.75
N PHE A 256 -26.52 -1.49 7.39
CA PHE A 256 -25.90 -0.45 8.22
C PHE A 256 -26.84 0.75 8.43
N PRO A 257 -28.02 0.57 9.06
CA PRO A 257 -29.05 1.60 9.14
C PRO A 257 -28.67 2.82 9.98
N ASN A 258 -27.61 2.73 10.78
CA ASN A 258 -27.11 3.81 11.62
C ASN A 258 -25.86 4.51 11.04
N ASN A 259 -25.48 4.19 9.80
CA ASN A 259 -24.37 4.84 9.12
C ASN A 259 -24.91 5.92 8.15
N PRO A 260 -24.69 7.22 8.41
CA PRO A 260 -25.20 8.29 7.57
C PRO A 260 -24.69 8.23 6.13
N TRP A 261 -23.47 7.73 5.92
CA TRP A 261 -22.82 7.70 4.62
C TRP A 261 -23.46 6.77 3.60
N GLY A 262 -24.24 5.78 4.05
CA GLY A 262 -25.06 4.98 3.14
C GLY A 262 -26.18 5.81 2.51
N TYR A 263 -26.81 6.69 3.29
CA TYR A 263 -27.84 7.61 2.80
C TYR A 263 -27.26 8.79 2.02
N ILE A 264 -26.09 9.31 2.44
CA ILE A 264 -25.38 10.37 1.71
C ILE A 264 -25.03 9.89 0.31
N GLY A 265 -24.31 8.77 0.19
CA GLY A 265 -23.92 8.25 -1.13
C GLY A 265 -25.12 7.91 -2.01
N TRP A 266 -26.22 7.43 -1.42
CA TRP A 266 -27.44 7.16 -2.17
C TRP A 266 -28.14 8.44 -2.63
N GLY A 267 -28.13 9.51 -1.81
CA GLY A 267 -28.64 10.81 -2.22
C GLY A 267 -27.79 11.44 -3.33
N ASP A 268 -26.47 11.31 -3.24
CA ASP A 268 -25.50 11.80 -4.23
C ASP A 268 -25.79 11.22 -5.63
N LEU A 269 -26.29 9.97 -5.71
CA LEU A 269 -26.78 9.34 -6.95
C LEU A 269 -27.84 10.17 -7.68
N PHE A 270 -28.79 10.74 -6.94
CA PHE A 270 -29.90 11.53 -7.51
C PHE A 270 -29.59 13.02 -7.60
N PHE A 271 -28.48 13.47 -7.02
CA PHE A 271 -28.08 14.86 -7.07
C PHE A 271 -27.04 15.13 -8.17
N PHE A 272 -25.97 14.33 -8.20
CA PHE A 272 -24.80 14.59 -9.04
C PHE A 272 -24.78 13.77 -10.33
N GLU A 273 -25.42 12.60 -10.38
CA GLU A 273 -25.40 11.73 -11.55
C GLU A 273 -26.52 12.07 -12.57
N GLN A 274 -26.55 11.36 -13.71
CA GLN A 274 -27.40 11.75 -14.85
C GLN A 274 -28.91 11.65 -14.55
N LYS A 275 -29.32 10.73 -13.67
CA LYS A 275 -30.73 10.49 -13.32
C LYS A 275 -31.15 11.35 -12.12
N LYS A 276 -31.15 12.66 -12.31
CA LYS A 276 -31.44 13.63 -11.25
C LYS A 276 -32.88 13.49 -10.71
N ASP A 277 -32.99 13.38 -9.39
CA ASP A 277 -34.24 13.43 -8.64
C ASP A 277 -34.00 14.15 -7.31
N TYR A 278 -34.10 15.48 -7.36
CA TYR A 278 -33.80 16.33 -6.22
C TYR A 278 -34.76 16.14 -5.03
N ALA A 279 -35.96 15.60 -5.26
CA ALA A 279 -36.88 15.29 -4.16
C ALA A 279 -36.40 14.04 -3.42
N LYS A 280 -36.00 13.01 -4.16
CA LYS A 280 -35.44 11.78 -3.60
C LYS A 280 -34.09 12.00 -2.93
N ALA A 281 -33.20 12.81 -3.53
CA ALA A 281 -31.94 13.21 -2.92
C ALA A 281 -32.18 13.89 -1.56
N GLN A 282 -33.10 14.87 -1.50
CA GLN A 282 -33.46 15.55 -0.26
C GLN A 282 -33.97 14.58 0.82
N ASP A 283 -34.91 13.67 0.48
CA ASP A 283 -35.44 12.68 1.42
C ASP A 283 -34.33 11.76 1.99
N LEU A 284 -33.37 11.35 1.15
CA LEU A 284 -32.23 10.54 1.58
C LEU A 284 -31.28 11.32 2.50
N TYR A 285 -30.95 12.56 2.15
CA TYR A 285 -30.13 13.42 3.00
C TYR A 285 -30.78 13.69 4.35
N GLU A 286 -32.09 13.97 4.39
CA GLU A 286 -32.84 14.17 5.64
C GLU A 286 -32.84 12.91 6.52
N LYS A 287 -32.97 11.71 5.92
CA LYS A 287 -32.80 10.43 6.62
C LYS A 287 -31.41 10.26 7.21
N GLY A 288 -30.36 10.56 6.44
CA GLY A 288 -28.98 10.54 6.93
C GLY A 288 -28.76 11.53 8.07
N LEU A 289 -29.33 12.73 7.98
CA LEU A 289 -29.17 13.77 8.99
C LEU A 289 -29.81 13.37 10.32
N ALA A 290 -30.94 12.67 10.26
CA ALA A 290 -31.66 12.19 11.45
C ALA A 290 -30.86 11.18 12.28
N ILE A 291 -29.89 10.48 11.68
CA ILE A 291 -29.07 9.45 12.33
C ILE A 291 -27.60 9.88 12.54
N ALA A 292 -27.19 11.03 11.98
CA ALA A 292 -25.84 11.56 12.13
C ALA A 292 -25.53 11.85 13.61
N LYS A 293 -24.40 11.30 14.10
CA LYS A 293 -23.99 11.41 15.51
C LYS A 293 -22.89 12.42 15.74
N ASP A 294 -22.02 12.60 14.76
CA ASP A 294 -20.93 13.56 14.82
C ASP A 294 -21.17 14.76 13.89
N GLN A 295 -20.40 15.80 14.16
CA GLN A 295 -20.52 17.08 13.48
C GLN A 295 -20.14 16.96 12.00
N MET A 296 -19.13 16.15 11.68
CA MET A 296 -18.58 16.01 10.33
C MET A 296 -19.61 15.41 9.37
N ASP A 297 -20.27 14.32 9.78
CA ASP A 297 -21.36 13.72 9.02
C ASP A 297 -22.52 14.70 8.83
N SER A 298 -22.89 15.41 9.91
CA SER A 298 -24.00 16.37 9.85
C SER A 298 -23.71 17.55 8.92
N ASP A 299 -22.46 18.00 8.84
CA ASP A 299 -22.06 19.14 8.01
C ASP A 299 -21.98 18.73 6.54
N ALA A 300 -21.41 17.55 6.24
CA ALA A 300 -21.41 16.99 4.90
C ALA A 300 -22.82 16.88 4.30
N ILE A 301 -23.82 16.55 5.13
CA ILE A 301 -25.22 16.47 4.70
C ILE A 301 -25.85 17.86 4.51
N LYS A 302 -25.58 18.80 5.42
CA LYS A 302 -26.11 20.17 5.31
C LYS A 302 -25.57 20.89 4.08
N GLU A 303 -24.29 20.72 3.77
CA GLU A 303 -23.67 21.26 2.56
C GLU A 303 -24.44 20.81 1.31
N ARG A 304 -24.70 19.50 1.17
CA ARG A 304 -25.49 18.95 0.06
C ARG A 304 -26.93 19.49 0.02
N LEU A 305 -27.58 19.62 1.18
CA LEU A 305 -28.93 20.18 1.27
C LEU A 305 -28.97 21.66 0.90
N ASP A 306 -27.92 22.43 1.21
CA ASP A 306 -27.83 23.83 0.85
C ASP A 306 -27.55 23.99 -0.65
N GLU A 307 -26.62 23.22 -1.23
CA GLU A 307 -26.38 23.17 -2.67
C GLU A 307 -27.66 22.80 -3.45
N LEU A 308 -28.43 21.84 -2.96
CA LEU A 308 -29.69 21.41 -3.59
C LEU A 308 -30.75 22.53 -3.59
N LYS A 309 -30.73 23.44 -2.62
CA LYS A 309 -31.62 24.62 -2.62
C LYS A 309 -31.22 25.64 -3.69
N GLU A 310 -29.93 25.75 -4.01
CA GLU A 310 -29.44 26.68 -5.04
C GLU A 310 -29.80 26.19 -6.46
N GLU A 311 -29.96 24.88 -6.65
CA GLU A 311 -30.31 24.23 -7.92
C GLU A 311 -31.82 24.18 -8.24
N ARG A 312 -32.69 24.68 -7.34
CA ARG A 312 -34.17 24.67 -7.47
C ARG A 312 -34.76 26.03 -7.84
#